data_AF-A0A4P8XXT6-F1
#
_entry.id   AF-A0A4P8XXT6-F1
#
_cell.length_a   1.000
_cell.length_b   1.000
_cell.length_c   1.000
_cell.angle_alpha   90.00
_cell.angle_beta   90.00
_cell.angle_gamma   90.00
#
_symmetry.space_group_name_H-M   'P 1'
#
loop_
_entity.id
_entity.type
_entity.pdbx_description
1 polymer ?
#
loop_
_entity_poly.entity_id
_entity_poly.type
_entity_poly.pdbx_seq_one_letter_code
_entity_poly.pdbx_strand_id
1 'polypeptide(L)'
;MHGYGIMQNVKKLTNGRVNIGAGTLYGAINTLLSKGFIAEYKSDPSKKEYIITEEGRGVLSAELSRLKELVKNGEEILEGPNE
;
A
#
# COMPACT_ATOMS: atom_id res chain seq x y z
N MET A 1 -6.61 12.09 -0.67
CA MET A 1 -7.49 10.91 -0.89
C MET A 1 -8.10 10.49 0.44
N HIS A 2 -9.42 10.32 0.48
CA HIS A 2 -10.19 9.88 1.65
C HIS A 2 -10.34 8.35 1.71
N GLY A 3 -10.65 7.81 2.89
CA GLY A 3 -10.69 6.36 3.17
C GLY A 3 -11.53 5.54 2.17
N TYR A 4 -12.73 6.00 1.81
CA TYR A 4 -13.54 5.33 0.80
C TYR A 4 -12.88 5.29 -0.58
N GLY A 5 -12.18 6.36 -0.96
CA GLY A 5 -11.42 6.41 -2.21
C GLY A 5 -10.27 5.41 -2.24
N ILE A 6 -9.60 5.20 -1.10
CA ILE A 6 -8.53 4.21 -0.97
C ILE A 6 -9.08 2.80 -1.17
N MET A 7 -10.22 2.46 -0.54
CA MET A 7 -10.85 1.13 -0.71
C MET A 7 -11.22 0.85 -2.18
N GLN A 8 -11.85 1.81 -2.84
CA GLN A 8 -12.22 1.68 -4.25
C GLN A 8 -10.99 1.55 -5.14
N ASN A 9 -9.94 2.32 -4.87
CA ASN A 9 -8.70 2.25 -5.63
C ASN A 9 -8.01 0.89 -5.47
N VAL A 10 -7.91 0.36 -4.25
CA VAL A 10 -7.33 -0.97 -4.00
C VAL A 10 -8.13 -2.07 -4.72
N LYS A 11 -9.46 -2.02 -4.62
CA LYS A 11 -10.32 -2.96 -5.33
C LYS A 11 -10.07 -2.90 -6.85
N LYS A 12 -9.95 -1.71 -7.42
CA LYS A 12 -9.66 -1.52 -8.85
C LYS A 12 -8.27 -2.04 -9.22
N LEU A 13 -7.23 -1.66 -8.47
CA LEU A 13 -5.83 -2.06 -8.73
C LEU A 13 -5.62 -3.58 -8.66
N THR A 14 -6.40 -4.25 -7.82
CA THR A 14 -6.28 -5.70 -7.61
C THR A 14 -7.26 -6.52 -8.45
N ASN A 15 -7.99 -5.89 -9.38
CA ASN A 15 -9.06 -6.53 -10.16
C ASN A 15 -10.08 -7.27 -9.27
N GLY A 16 -10.46 -6.63 -8.16
CA GLY A 16 -11.42 -7.17 -7.20
C GLY A 16 -10.87 -8.24 -6.26
N ARG A 17 -9.62 -8.72 -6.44
CA ARG A 17 -9.02 -9.76 -5.59
C ARG A 17 -8.88 -9.33 -4.14
N VAL A 18 -8.64 -8.03 -3.89
CA VAL A 18 -8.55 -7.49 -2.54
C VAL A 18 -9.72 -6.54 -2.29
N ASN A 19 -10.52 -6.88 -1.28
CA ASN A 19 -11.60 -6.03 -0.78
C ASN A 19 -11.34 -5.70 0.68
N ILE A 20 -10.96 -4.44 0.95
CA ILE A 20 -10.61 -4.00 2.30
C ILE A 20 -11.88 -3.49 3.00
N GLY A 21 -12.23 -4.10 4.13
CA GLY A 21 -13.30 -3.59 5.00
C GLY A 21 -12.88 -2.35 5.78
N ALA A 22 -13.85 -1.57 6.25
CA ALA A 22 -13.59 -0.30 6.94
C ALA A 22 -12.65 -0.44 8.15
N GLY A 23 -12.85 -1.46 8.99
CA GLY A 23 -11.99 -1.71 10.16
C GLY A 23 -10.52 -1.96 9.79
N THR A 24 -10.27 -2.82 8.80
CA THR A 24 -8.92 -3.12 8.29
C THR A 24 -8.27 -1.88 7.68
N LEU A 25 -9.03 -1.10 6.92
CA LEU A 25 -8.52 0.12 6.30
C LEU A 25 -8.07 1.12 7.37
N TYR A 26 -8.92 1.44 8.34
CA TYR A 26 -8.59 2.43 9.36
C TYR A 26 -7.47 1.95 10.28
N GLY A 27 -7.39 0.64 10.56
CA GLY A 27 -6.23 0.05 11.24
C GLY A 27 -4.92 0.25 10.47
N ALA A 28 -4.93 0.03 9.16
CA ALA A 28 -3.76 0.27 8.30
C ALA A 28 -3.39 1.75 8.23
N ILE A 29 -4.37 2.65 8.07
CA ILE A 29 -4.15 4.11 8.06
C ILE A 29 -3.54 4.57 9.38
N ASN A 30 -4.09 4.15 10.52
CA ASN A 30 -3.55 4.49 11.85
C ASN A 30 -2.12 4.01 12.02
N THR A 31 -1.82 2.80 11.54
CA THR A 31 -0.45 2.27 11.56
C THR A 31 0.49 3.13 10.72
N LEU A 32 0.11 3.48 9.49
CA LEU A 32 0.91 4.31 8.60
C LEU A 32 1.12 5.73 9.15
N LEU A 33 0.10 6.32 9.79
CA LEU A 33 0.20 7.61 10.49
C LEU A 33 1.16 7.51 11.68
N SER A 34 1.03 6.48 12.52
CA SER A 34 1.89 6.28 13.70
C SER A 34 3.35 6.11 13.35
N LYS A 35 3.64 5.56 12.16
CA LYS A 35 4.99 5.40 11.62
C LYS A 35 5.49 6.63 10.86
N GLY A 36 4.69 7.68 10.69
CA GLY A 36 5.06 8.87 9.93
C GLY A 36 5.12 8.66 8.42
N PHE A 37 4.63 7.54 7.88
CA PHE A 37 4.70 7.23 6.44
C PHE A 37 3.64 7.97 5.63
N ILE A 38 2.55 8.36 6.28
CA ILE A 38 1.54 9.25 5.71
C ILE A 38 1.23 10.37 6.71
N ALA A 39 0.69 11.48 6.20
CA ALA A 39 0.21 12.60 7.00
C ALA A 39 -1.22 12.99 6.59
N GLU A 40 -1.95 13.64 7.48
CA GLU A 40 -3.24 14.24 7.15
C GLU A 40 -3.01 15.51 6.32
N TYR A 41 -3.63 15.58 5.12
CA TYR A 41 -3.42 16.65 4.14
C TYR A 41 -4.37 17.84 4.35
N LYS A 42 -5.53 17.62 4.99
CA LYS A 42 -6.50 18.66 5.38
C LYS A 42 -7.28 18.22 6.62
N SER A 43 -7.50 19.16 7.56
CA SER A 43 -8.25 18.94 8.80
C SER A 43 -9.74 19.31 8.68
N ASP A 44 -10.38 19.09 7.53
CA ASP A 44 -11.84 19.16 7.51
C ASP A 44 -12.34 17.98 8.38
N PRO A 45 -13.03 18.24 9.51
CA PRO A 45 -13.47 17.19 10.42
C PRO A 45 -14.38 16.17 9.73
N SER A 46 -15.03 16.56 8.64
CA SER A 46 -15.92 15.70 7.86
C SER A 46 -15.21 14.84 6.81
N LYS A 47 -13.97 15.18 6.42
CA LYS A 47 -13.22 14.52 5.35
C LYS A 47 -11.73 14.48 5.63
N LYS A 48 -11.30 13.43 6.35
CA LYS A 48 -9.88 13.12 6.50
C LYS A 48 -9.28 12.68 5.17
N GLU A 49 -8.30 13.45 4.71
CA GLU A 49 -7.49 13.11 3.54
C GLU A 49 -6.05 12.84 3.95
N TYR A 50 -5.42 11.88 3.29
CA TYR A 50 -4.04 11.50 3.56
C TYR A 50 -3.14 11.73 2.36
N ILE A 51 -1.88 12.05 2.65
CA ILE A 51 -0.79 12.17 1.69
C ILE A 51 0.42 11.37 2.18
N ILE A 52 1.16 10.75 1.26
CA ILE A 52 2.42 10.06 1.58
C ILE A 52 3.50 11.09 1.95
N THR A 53 4.28 10.79 2.98
CA THR A 53 5.44 11.61 3.37
C THR A 53 6.69 11.20 2.58
N GLU A 54 7.76 11.99 2.66
CA GLU A 54 9.05 11.60 2.03
C GLU A 54 9.63 10.32 2.67
N GLU A 55 9.49 10.15 3.99
CA GLU A 55 9.86 8.91 4.67
C GLU A 55 9.03 7.72 4.14
N GLY A 56 7.72 7.89 4.02
CA GLY A 56 6.83 6.87 3.45
C GLY A 56 7.17 6.51 2.01
N ARG A 57 7.59 7.49 1.19
CA ARG A 57 8.07 7.24 -0.18
C ARG A 57 9.34 6.40 -0.19
N GLY A 58 10.28 6.68 0.71
CA GLY A 58 11.51 5.89 0.86
C GLY A 58 11.20 4.42 1.21
N VAL A 59 10.33 4.21 2.20
CA VAL A 59 9.91 2.85 2.62
C VAL A 59 9.18 2.13 1.49
N LEU A 60 8.27 2.80 0.78
CA LEU A 60 7.57 2.22 -0.36
C LEU A 60 8.52 1.82 -1.50
N SER A 61 9.53 2.64 -1.78
CA SER A 61 10.54 2.37 -2.80
C SER A 61 11.39 1.13 -2.45
N ALA A 62 11.80 1.02 -1.18
CA ALA A 62 12.53 -0.14 -0.68
C ALA A 62 11.67 -1.42 -0.77
N GLU A 63 10.41 -1.36 -0.34
CA GLU A 63 9.52 -2.51 -0.39
C GLU A 63 9.21 -2.96 -1.83
N LEU A 64 9.02 -2.02 -2.75
CA LEU A 64 8.85 -2.34 -4.16
C LEU A 64 10.09 -3.06 -4.73
N SER A 65 11.29 -2.65 -4.32
CA SER A 65 12.53 -3.30 -4.74
C SER A 65 12.61 -4.73 -4.20
N ARG A 66 12.28 -4.93 -2.92
CA ARG A 66 12.22 -6.25 -2.28
C ARG A 66 11.19 -7.18 -2.96
N LEU A 67 10.01 -6.67 -3.32
CA LEU A 67 8.98 -7.46 -4.00
C LEU A 67 9.41 -7.86 -5.42
N LYS A 68 10.10 -6.98 -6.15
CA LYS A 68 10.66 -7.31 -7.48
C LYS A 68 11.71 -8.42 -7.38
N GLU A 69 12.57 -8.36 -6.38
CA GLU A 69 13.55 -9.42 -6.11
C GLU A 69 12.85 -10.75 -5.83
N LEU A 70 11.80 -10.76 -5.00
CA LEU A 70 11.04 -11.97 -4.72
C LEU A 70 10.37 -12.57 -5.96
N VAL A 71 9.82 -11.72 -6.84
CA VAL A 71 9.25 -12.18 -8.12
C VAL A 71 10.33 -12.84 -8.97
N LYS A 72 11.48 -12.17 -9.15
CA LYS A 72 12.60 -12.70 -9.93
C LYS A 72 13.07 -14.06 -9.38
N ASN A 73 13.29 -14.16 -8.07
CA ASN A 73 13.71 -15.41 -7.44
C ASN A 73 12.68 -16.52 -7.65
N GLY A 74 11.39 -16.19 -7.58
CA GLY A 74 10.30 -17.14 -7.83
C GLY A 74 10.25 -17.62 -9.28
N GLU A 75 10.47 -16.71 -10.24
CA GLU A 75 10.58 -17.04 -11.67
C GLU A 75 11.76 -17.99 -11.94
N GLU A 76 12.95 -17.67 -11.42
CA GLU A 76 14.15 -18.52 -11.57
C GLU A 76 13.94 -19.95 -11.01
N ILE A 77 13.22 -20.08 -9.88
CA ILE A 77 12.89 -21.38 -9.29
C ILE A 77 11.88 -22.15 -10.17
N LEU A 78 10.90 -21.47 -10.76
CA LEU A 78 9.85 -22.09 -11.58
C LEU A 78 10.34 -22.50 -12.96
N GLU A 79 11.31 -21.79 -13.54
CA GLU A 79 11.93 -22.15 -14.82
C GLU A 79 12.77 -23.43 -14.71
N GLY A 80 13.18 -23.81 -13.50
CA GLY A 80 14.03 -24.97 -13.23
C GLY A 80 15.45 -24.78 -13.76
N PRO A 81 16.42 -25.62 -13.36
CA PRO A 81 17.68 -25.69 -14.09
C PRO A 81 17.37 -26.09 -15.53
N ASN A 82 17.83 -25.28 -16.49
CA ASN A 82 17.91 -25.70 -17.89
C ASN A 82 18.87 -26.92 -17.94
N GLU A 83 18.35 -28.13 -17.78
CA GLU A 83 19.02 -29.39 -18.15
C GLU A 83 18.81 -29.68 -19.63
#